data_AF-A0A7S1HWQ1-F1
#
_entry.id   AF-A0A7S1HWQ1-F1
#
_cell.length_a   1.000
_cell.length_b   1.000
_cell.length_c   1.000
_cell.angle_alpha   90.00
_cell.angle_beta   90.00
_cell.angle_gamma   90.00
#
_symmetry.space_group_name_H-M   'P 1'
#
loop_
_entity.id
_entity.type
_entity.pdbx_description
1 polymer ?
#
loop_
_entity_poly.entity_id
_entity_poly.type
_entity_poly.pdbx_seq_one_letter_code
_entity_poly.pdbx_strand_id
1 'polypeptide(L)'
;FFAMKRGLVWALWALCGLPGGLPYSSYKSAIPNGNSVVHDGQVWPGVGHTSRYGAGARNAFGQDFALYGAWTTALCQKDSDGDGQTNGQELGDPACVWRAGASPSRTTDITHPGIANTFATTCSDGTQNGDETGTDCGGSCLPTACPTCSDGTRNGDETGTDCGGSCRACPTCSDGSRNGDETGTDCGGSCRACPTCSDGSRNGDET
;
A
#
# COMPACT_ATOMS: atom_id res chain seq x y z
N PHE A 1 65.77 21.00 -53.40
CA PHE A 1 65.73 22.46 -53.56
C PHE A 1 64.79 23.05 -52.51
N PHE A 2 65.31 24.01 -51.76
CA PHE A 2 64.67 24.76 -50.68
C PHE A 2 63.29 25.34 -51.08
N ALA A 3 62.32 25.31 -50.16
CA ALA A 3 61.80 26.54 -49.55
C ALA A 3 60.72 26.23 -48.50
N MET A 4 61.11 26.49 -47.26
CA MET A 4 60.27 26.57 -46.07
C MET A 4 59.70 28.00 -46.01
N LYS A 5 58.39 28.16 -45.79
CA LYS A 5 57.82 29.41 -45.25
C LYS A 5 57.06 29.10 -43.98
N ARG A 6 57.61 29.58 -42.86
CA ARG A 6 57.00 29.63 -41.53
C ARG A 6 56.22 30.94 -41.41
N GLY A 7 55.05 30.90 -40.75
CA GLY A 7 54.31 32.08 -40.30
C GLY A 7 53.34 31.73 -39.16
N LEU A 8 53.76 32.10 -37.94
CA LEU A 8 53.07 32.25 -36.62
C LEU A 8 51.58 31.86 -36.51
N VAL A 9 51.18 30.84 -35.72
CA VAL A 9 50.91 30.81 -34.26
C VAL A 9 49.83 31.79 -33.77
N TRP A 10 48.63 31.27 -33.42
CA TRP A 10 47.81 31.73 -32.30
C TRP A 10 47.02 30.56 -31.66
N ALA A 11 47.38 30.29 -30.40
CA ALA A 11 46.56 29.83 -29.27
C ALA A 11 45.39 28.85 -29.48
N LEU A 12 45.61 27.63 -28.97
CA LEU A 12 44.77 26.97 -27.96
C LEU A 12 43.44 27.67 -27.61
N TRP A 13 42.32 27.12 -28.07
CA TRP A 13 41.12 26.95 -27.26
C TRP A 13 40.52 25.58 -27.58
N ALA A 14 40.93 24.58 -26.81
CA ALA A 14 40.15 23.37 -26.65
C ALA A 14 38.84 23.77 -25.96
N LEU A 15 37.80 24.07 -26.74
CA LEU A 15 36.44 24.12 -26.23
C LEU A 15 35.96 22.67 -26.03
N CYS A 16 36.48 22.06 -24.96
CA CYS A 16 35.78 21.06 -24.21
C CYS A 16 34.55 21.76 -23.60
N GLY A 17 33.46 21.76 -24.36
CA GLY A 17 32.25 22.53 -24.04
C GLY A 17 30.99 21.73 -24.35
N LEU A 18 30.95 20.47 -23.92
CA LEU A 18 29.69 19.83 -23.60
C LEU A 18 29.72 19.50 -22.11
N PRO A 19 28.84 20.14 -21.34
CA PRO A 19 27.92 19.37 -20.57
C PRO A 19 26.55 19.69 -21.15
N GLY A 20 26.09 18.81 -22.03
CA GLY A 20 24.67 18.54 -22.06
C GLY A 20 24.31 18.06 -20.66
N GLY A 21 23.93 19.00 -19.79
CA GLY A 21 23.19 18.69 -18.57
C GLY A 21 21.83 18.18 -19.02
N LEU A 22 21.78 16.91 -19.44
CA LEU A 22 20.52 16.19 -19.56
C LEU A 22 19.83 16.35 -18.21
N PRO A 23 18.57 16.84 -18.18
CA PRO A 23 17.90 17.16 -16.93
C PRO A 23 17.93 15.93 -16.03
N TYR A 24 18.48 16.11 -14.82
CA TYR A 24 18.64 15.09 -13.81
C TYR A 24 17.24 14.69 -13.32
N SER A 25 16.61 13.75 -14.04
CA SER A 25 15.18 13.45 -13.90
C SER A 25 14.86 12.02 -14.34
N SER A 26 15.84 11.10 -14.30
CA SER A 26 15.63 9.70 -14.70
C SER A 26 14.92 8.88 -13.62
N TYR A 27 15.03 9.26 -12.35
CA TYR A 27 14.49 8.46 -11.24
C TYR A 27 12.99 8.63 -11.03
N LYS A 28 12.38 9.73 -11.49
CA LYS A 28 10.93 9.93 -11.36
C LYS A 28 10.09 8.94 -12.18
N SER A 29 10.65 8.39 -13.27
CA SER A 29 10.04 7.28 -14.03
C SER A 29 10.39 5.91 -13.47
N ALA A 30 11.27 5.85 -12.46
CA ALA A 30 11.68 4.62 -11.80
C ALA A 30 10.84 4.30 -10.55
N ILE A 31 9.87 5.16 -10.22
CA ILE A 31 8.94 5.00 -9.09
C ILE A 31 7.49 5.27 -9.56
N PRO A 32 6.49 4.65 -8.91
CA PRO A 32 5.09 4.96 -9.16
C PRO A 32 4.81 6.45 -8.91
N ASN A 33 3.97 7.07 -9.74
CA ASN A 33 3.55 8.47 -9.62
C ASN A 33 4.68 9.52 -9.41
N GLY A 34 5.94 9.24 -9.78
CA GLY A 34 7.06 10.14 -9.46
C GLY A 34 7.00 11.54 -10.08
N ASN A 35 6.11 11.78 -11.06
CA ASN A 35 5.82 13.12 -11.61
C ASN A 35 4.68 13.85 -10.90
N SER A 36 3.92 13.16 -10.05
CA SER A 36 2.65 13.60 -9.49
C SER A 36 2.68 13.74 -7.97
N VAL A 37 3.80 13.39 -7.32
CA VAL A 37 3.98 13.56 -5.87
C VAL A 37 3.82 15.04 -5.52
N VAL A 38 2.96 15.32 -4.55
CA VAL A 38 2.65 16.67 -4.06
C VAL A 38 2.94 16.74 -2.57
N HIS A 39 3.45 17.88 -2.13
CA HIS A 39 3.57 18.24 -0.72
C HIS A 39 3.17 19.73 -0.58
N ASP A 40 2.34 20.05 0.42
CA ASP A 40 1.77 21.40 0.63
C ASP A 40 1.13 22.02 -0.63
N GLY A 41 0.42 21.20 -1.42
CA GLY A 41 -0.24 21.64 -2.65
C GLY A 41 0.70 21.94 -3.83
N GLN A 42 2.01 21.68 -3.69
CA GLN A 42 2.99 21.85 -4.76
C GLN A 42 3.55 20.52 -5.24
N VAL A 43 3.65 20.34 -6.57
CA VAL A 43 4.32 19.18 -7.16
C VAL A 43 5.80 19.18 -6.78
N TRP A 44 6.30 18.03 -6.33
CA TRP A 44 7.65 17.81 -5.84
C TRP A 44 8.40 16.82 -6.75
N PRO A 45 8.86 17.25 -7.93
CA PRO A 45 9.54 16.36 -8.88
C PRO A 45 10.86 15.76 -8.33
N GLY A 46 11.43 16.37 -7.30
CA GLY A 46 12.60 15.89 -6.57
C GLY A 46 12.28 14.92 -5.44
N VAL A 47 11.46 13.88 -5.68
CA VAL A 47 10.91 12.99 -4.64
C VAL A 47 11.96 12.43 -3.67
N GLY A 48 13.16 12.10 -4.16
CA GLY A 48 14.27 11.58 -3.33
C GLY A 48 15.15 12.65 -2.66
N HIS A 49 14.75 13.92 -2.66
CA HIS A 49 15.57 15.04 -2.19
C HIS A 49 14.79 15.94 -1.22
N THR A 50 15.55 16.60 -0.33
CA THR A 50 14.99 17.62 0.58
C THR A 50 14.58 18.90 -0.15
N SER A 51 15.07 19.12 -1.37
CA SER A 51 14.64 20.20 -2.24
C SER A 51 13.62 19.71 -3.27
N ARG A 52 12.51 20.44 -3.40
CA ARG A 52 11.41 20.17 -4.36
C ARG A 52 11.85 19.87 -5.79
N TYR A 53 12.96 20.44 -6.26
CA TYR A 53 13.41 20.29 -7.64
C TYR A 53 14.49 19.22 -7.85
N GLY A 54 14.85 18.45 -6.81
CA GLY A 54 15.73 17.29 -6.98
C GLY A 54 17.23 17.59 -6.95
N ALA A 55 17.65 18.57 -6.15
CA ALA A 55 19.06 18.91 -5.94
C ALA A 55 19.44 18.84 -4.46
N GLY A 56 20.74 18.70 -4.18
CA GLY A 56 21.27 18.69 -2.83
C GLY A 56 21.04 17.39 -2.07
N ALA A 57 20.89 17.49 -0.75
CA ALA A 57 20.79 16.34 0.14
C ALA A 57 19.58 15.45 -0.19
N ARG A 58 19.75 14.14 -0.02
CA ARG A 58 18.67 13.16 -0.14
C ARG A 58 17.85 13.15 1.16
N ASN A 59 16.53 13.08 1.02
CA ASN A 59 15.65 12.76 2.15
C ASN A 59 15.75 11.25 2.47
N ALA A 60 14.98 10.77 3.46
CA ALA A 60 15.04 9.38 3.88
C ALA A 60 14.72 8.41 2.73
N PHE A 61 13.62 8.65 1.99
CA PHE A 61 13.28 7.89 0.79
C PHE A 61 14.40 7.85 -0.24
N GLY A 62 15.02 8.99 -0.55
CA GLY A 62 16.11 9.05 -1.52
C GLY A 62 17.35 8.29 -1.09
N GLN A 63 17.63 8.22 0.21
CA GLN A 63 18.71 7.41 0.78
C GLN A 63 18.39 5.92 0.64
N ASP A 64 17.17 5.52 0.95
CA ASP A 64 16.70 4.14 0.80
C ASP A 64 16.66 3.72 -0.67
N PHE A 65 16.06 4.52 -1.55
CA PHE A 65 16.04 4.27 -2.98
C PHE A 65 17.47 4.09 -3.53
N ALA A 66 18.43 4.87 -3.04
CA ALA A 66 19.83 4.71 -3.44
C ALA A 66 20.50 3.45 -2.88
N LEU A 67 20.09 2.97 -1.71
CA LEU A 67 20.56 1.72 -1.13
C LEU A 67 20.06 0.51 -1.92
N TYR A 68 18.77 0.50 -2.28
CA TYR A 68 18.15 -0.59 -3.05
C TYR A 68 18.46 -0.51 -4.56
N GLY A 69 18.69 0.70 -5.09
CA GLY A 69 19.02 0.95 -6.49
C GLY A 69 17.85 0.88 -7.48
N ALA A 70 16.66 0.44 -7.04
CA ALA A 70 15.45 0.35 -7.85
C ALA A 70 14.18 0.28 -6.98
N TRP A 71 13.01 0.41 -7.62
CA TRP A 71 11.72 0.07 -7.00
C TRP A 71 11.63 -1.45 -6.78
N THR A 72 12.00 -1.88 -5.58
CA THR A 72 11.90 -3.28 -5.14
C THR A 72 10.72 -3.44 -4.19
N THR A 73 10.22 -4.66 -4.00
CA THR A 73 9.18 -4.93 -2.99
C THR A 73 9.62 -4.49 -1.59
N ALA A 74 10.90 -4.70 -1.24
CA ALA A 74 11.44 -4.27 0.06
C ALA A 74 11.47 -2.75 0.22
N LEU A 75 11.81 -2.00 -0.83
CA LEU A 75 11.70 -0.55 -0.80
C LEU A 75 10.24 -0.11 -0.76
N CYS A 76 9.38 -0.72 -1.56
CA CYS A 76 7.96 -0.40 -1.58
C CYS A 76 7.29 -0.57 -0.22
N GLN A 77 7.58 -1.65 0.50
CA GLN A 77 7.04 -1.93 1.84
C GLN A 77 7.72 -1.15 2.97
N LYS A 78 8.76 -0.38 2.67
CA LYS A 78 9.45 0.42 3.67
C LYS A 78 8.69 1.71 3.92
N ASP A 79 8.48 2.04 5.18
CA ASP A 79 8.11 3.39 5.63
C ASP A 79 9.42 4.18 5.82
N SER A 80 9.74 5.06 4.87
CA SER A 80 11.05 5.74 4.88
C SER A 80 11.05 6.97 5.79
N ASP A 81 9.92 7.65 5.94
CA ASP A 81 9.83 8.89 6.72
C ASP A 81 9.16 8.73 8.09
N GLY A 82 8.64 7.54 8.39
CA GLY A 82 8.17 7.13 9.70
C GLY A 82 6.75 7.61 10.03
N ASP A 83 5.93 7.88 9.02
CA ASP A 83 4.55 8.35 9.21
C ASP A 83 3.51 7.23 9.27
N GLY A 84 3.95 5.97 9.17
CA GLY A 84 3.09 4.79 9.21
C GLY A 84 2.55 4.35 7.85
N GLN A 85 2.83 5.08 6.77
CA GLN A 85 2.63 4.60 5.41
C GLN A 85 3.94 4.05 4.82
N THR A 86 3.80 2.97 4.08
CA THR A 86 4.86 2.44 3.23
C THR A 86 5.01 3.29 1.97
N ASN A 87 6.22 3.38 1.42
CA ASN A 87 6.47 4.08 0.16
C ASN A 87 5.49 3.67 -0.96
N GLY A 88 5.06 2.40 -0.97
CA GLY A 88 4.05 1.85 -1.87
C GLY A 88 2.68 2.46 -1.66
N GLN A 89 2.18 2.50 -0.43
CA GLN A 89 0.94 3.22 -0.11
C GLN A 89 1.04 4.65 -0.61
N GLU A 90 2.10 5.35 -0.25
CA GLU A 90 2.26 6.77 -0.56
C GLU A 90 2.39 7.08 -2.06
N LEU A 91 3.10 6.24 -2.82
CA LEU A 91 3.31 6.45 -4.25
C LEU A 91 2.23 5.79 -5.12
N GLY A 92 1.22 5.16 -4.54
CA GLY A 92 0.10 4.56 -5.29
C GLY A 92 0.39 3.18 -5.87
N ASP A 93 1.24 2.42 -5.19
CA ASP A 93 1.49 0.98 -5.34
C ASP A 93 1.39 0.25 -3.98
N PRO A 94 0.25 0.32 -3.26
CA PRO A 94 0.09 -0.31 -1.94
C PRO A 94 0.26 -1.84 -1.96
N ALA A 95 0.05 -2.48 -3.12
CA ALA A 95 0.26 -3.91 -3.29
C ALA A 95 1.71 -4.29 -3.63
N CYS A 96 2.59 -3.30 -3.86
CA CYS A 96 3.99 -3.51 -4.26
C CYS A 96 4.17 -4.36 -5.51
N VAL A 97 3.31 -4.15 -6.51
CA VAL A 97 3.29 -4.90 -7.78
C VAL A 97 3.67 -4.05 -8.99
N TRP A 98 3.81 -2.73 -8.82
CA TRP A 98 4.14 -1.83 -9.91
C TRP A 98 5.51 -2.14 -10.52
N ARG A 99 5.61 -1.90 -11.82
CA ARG A 99 6.85 -2.04 -12.59
C ARG A 99 7.05 -0.80 -13.45
N ALA A 100 8.31 -0.45 -13.72
CA ALA A 100 8.66 0.70 -14.55
C ALA A 100 7.86 0.74 -15.87
N GLY A 101 7.12 1.83 -16.07
CA GLY A 101 6.27 2.05 -17.24
C GLY A 101 4.81 1.57 -17.10
N ALA A 102 4.45 0.84 -16.05
CA ALA A 102 3.07 0.48 -15.78
C ALA A 102 2.27 1.67 -15.21
N SER A 103 0.95 1.58 -15.29
CA SER A 103 0.06 2.48 -14.54
C SER A 103 0.06 2.09 -13.05
N PRO A 104 0.29 3.02 -12.11
CA PRO A 104 0.07 2.79 -10.68
C PRO A 104 -1.37 2.38 -10.40
N SER A 105 -1.61 1.67 -9.29
CA SER A 105 -2.97 1.23 -8.94
C SER A 105 -3.87 2.39 -8.54
N ARG A 106 -3.29 3.51 -8.09
CA ARG A 106 -3.99 4.77 -7.81
C ARG A 106 -3.09 5.96 -8.13
N THR A 107 -3.69 7.10 -8.47
CA THR A 107 -2.98 8.35 -8.77
C THR A 107 -3.44 9.53 -7.92
N THR A 108 -4.40 9.29 -7.03
CA THR A 108 -4.95 10.26 -6.06
C THR A 108 -4.69 9.75 -4.66
N ASP A 109 -4.84 10.65 -3.67
CA ASP A 109 -4.66 10.37 -2.24
C ASP A 109 -3.24 9.82 -1.92
N ILE A 110 -2.29 10.18 -2.78
CA ILE A 110 -0.86 9.88 -2.66
C ILE A 110 -0.18 10.93 -1.80
N THR A 111 0.88 10.54 -1.09
CA THR A 111 1.68 11.40 -0.23
C THR A 111 3.15 11.39 -0.67
N HIS A 112 4.02 12.04 0.11
CA HIS A 112 5.42 12.21 -0.23
C HIS A 112 6.29 11.26 0.62
N PRO A 113 6.97 10.26 0.04
CA PRO A 113 7.58 9.14 0.78
C PRO A 113 8.80 9.44 1.64
N GLY A 114 9.21 10.70 1.66
CA GLY A 114 10.36 11.19 2.39
C GLY A 114 10.03 12.39 3.28
N ILE A 115 8.75 12.70 3.48
CA ILE A 115 8.25 13.80 4.31
C ILE A 115 7.01 13.31 5.06
N ALA A 116 7.20 13.00 6.35
CA ALA A 116 6.14 12.46 7.19
C ALA A 116 4.88 13.31 7.21
N ASN A 117 3.73 12.68 6.97
CA ASN A 117 2.42 13.32 7.05
C ASN A 117 1.75 13.01 8.39
N THR A 118 1.56 14.03 9.23
CA THR A 118 0.92 13.89 10.56
C THR A 118 -0.59 13.63 10.51
N PHE A 119 -1.19 13.65 9.32
CA PHE A 119 -2.58 13.27 9.05
C PHE A 119 -2.65 12.04 8.12
N ALA A 120 -1.56 11.28 8.01
CA ALA A 120 -1.51 10.10 7.16
C ALA A 120 -2.60 9.09 7.54
N THR A 121 -3.20 8.51 6.51
CA THR A 121 -3.94 7.26 6.63
C THR A 121 -2.96 6.16 7.04
N THR A 122 -3.16 5.53 8.19
CA THR A 122 -2.27 4.51 8.73
C THR A 122 -2.97 3.16 8.78
N CYS A 123 -2.77 2.34 7.75
CA CYS A 123 -3.51 1.09 7.53
C CYS A 123 -3.19 -0.09 8.47
N SER A 124 -2.71 0.17 9.68
CA SER A 124 -2.38 -0.86 10.67
C SER A 124 -2.23 -0.32 12.10
N ASP A 125 -2.76 0.87 12.38
CA ASP A 125 -2.63 1.50 13.70
C ASP A 125 -3.84 1.29 14.63
N GLY A 126 -4.87 0.58 14.15
CA GLY A 126 -6.07 0.27 14.89
C GLY A 126 -7.05 1.44 14.99
N THR A 127 -6.86 2.52 14.23
CA THR A 127 -7.67 3.72 14.26
C THR A 127 -8.19 4.08 12.88
N GLN A 128 -9.50 4.26 12.74
CA GLN A 128 -10.07 4.78 11.50
C GLN A 128 -9.66 6.25 11.27
N ASN A 129 -8.72 6.51 10.35
CA ASN A 129 -8.22 7.85 10.07
C ASN A 129 -7.96 8.10 8.57
N GLY A 130 -7.57 9.33 8.22
CA GLY A 130 -7.30 9.71 6.82
C GLY A 130 -8.47 9.44 5.86
N ASP A 131 -8.24 8.62 4.84
CA ASP A 131 -9.21 8.21 3.81
C ASP A 131 -9.80 6.79 4.02
N GLU A 132 -9.63 6.21 5.20
CA GLU A 132 -10.14 4.88 5.54
C GLU A 132 -11.67 4.81 5.61
N THR A 133 -12.23 3.73 5.06
CA THR A 133 -13.68 3.47 5.14
C THR A 133 -14.08 2.63 6.35
N GLY A 134 -13.10 2.08 7.07
CA GLY A 134 -13.21 1.35 8.32
C GLY A 134 -11.82 1.22 8.94
N THR A 135 -11.71 0.78 10.19
CA THR A 135 -10.43 0.70 10.91
C THR A 135 -9.37 -0.05 10.10
N ASP A 136 -8.28 0.62 9.73
CA ASP A 136 -7.14 0.08 8.97
C ASP A 136 -7.49 -0.45 7.56
N CYS A 137 -8.62 -0.05 6.97
CA CYS A 137 -9.08 -0.57 5.68
C CYS A 137 -9.83 0.43 4.79
N GLY A 138 -9.81 0.14 3.50
CA GLY A 138 -10.42 1.00 2.48
C GLY A 138 -9.62 2.26 2.15
N GLY A 139 -10.12 3.03 1.20
CA GLY A 139 -9.38 4.19 0.66
C GLY A 139 -8.05 3.76 0.06
N SER A 140 -6.96 4.31 0.60
CA SER A 140 -5.58 3.98 0.25
C SER A 140 -5.08 2.64 0.83
N CYS A 141 -5.79 2.08 1.82
CA CYS A 141 -5.43 0.83 2.48
C CYS A 141 -5.83 -0.41 1.70
N LEU A 142 -5.08 -1.49 1.92
CA LEU A 142 -5.45 -2.82 1.43
C LEU A 142 -5.97 -3.67 2.60
N PRO A 143 -7.11 -4.36 2.43
CA PRO A 143 -7.97 -4.36 1.23
C PRO A 143 -8.72 -3.03 1.04
N THR A 144 -8.93 -2.64 -0.24
CA THR A 144 -9.64 -1.39 -0.61
C THR A 144 -11.12 -1.40 -0.24
N ALA A 145 -11.69 -2.59 -0.01
CA ALA A 145 -12.97 -2.75 0.63
C ALA A 145 -12.73 -3.28 2.03
N CYS A 146 -13.31 -2.64 3.03
CA CYS A 146 -13.28 -3.17 4.37
C CYS A 146 -14.03 -4.51 4.45
N PRO A 147 -13.49 -5.48 5.21
CA PRO A 147 -14.24 -6.62 5.70
C PRO A 147 -15.64 -6.23 6.17
N THR A 148 -16.66 -6.98 5.74
CA THR A 148 -18.01 -6.79 6.29
C THR A 148 -18.57 -8.11 6.77
N CYS A 149 -19.38 -8.06 7.83
CA CYS A 149 -20.07 -9.21 8.40
C CYS A 149 -21.22 -9.76 7.53
N SER A 150 -21.15 -9.60 6.20
CA SER A 150 -22.19 -9.98 5.24
C SER A 150 -21.69 -10.06 3.79
N ASP A 151 -20.37 -10.14 3.55
CA ASP A 151 -19.80 -10.20 2.20
C ASP A 151 -19.61 -11.63 1.67
N GLY A 152 -19.90 -12.65 2.48
CA GLY A 152 -19.81 -14.06 2.10
C GLY A 152 -18.38 -14.59 2.08
N THR A 153 -17.41 -13.83 2.58
CA THR A 153 -16.01 -14.24 2.71
C THR A 153 -15.61 -14.27 4.18
N ARG A 154 -14.51 -14.96 4.50
CA ARG A 154 -13.94 -14.93 5.86
C ARG A 154 -12.72 -14.02 5.82
N ASN A 155 -12.87 -12.79 6.28
CA ASN A 155 -11.83 -11.75 6.21
C ASN A 155 -11.80 -10.92 7.51
N GLY A 156 -10.87 -9.97 7.62
CA GLY A 156 -10.71 -9.18 8.85
C GLY A 156 -10.42 -10.02 10.09
N ASP A 157 -11.15 -9.78 11.18
CA ASP A 157 -11.02 -10.49 12.47
C ASP A 157 -12.07 -11.61 12.67
N GLU A 158 -12.73 -12.03 11.59
CA GLU A 158 -13.79 -13.03 11.61
C GLU A 158 -13.31 -14.46 11.97
N THR A 159 -14.07 -15.12 12.84
CA THR A 159 -13.80 -16.53 13.21
C THR A 159 -14.49 -17.55 12.31
N GLY A 160 -15.51 -17.11 11.57
CA GLY A 160 -16.21 -17.86 10.51
C GLY A 160 -16.64 -16.90 9.39
N THR A 161 -17.16 -17.40 8.27
CA THR A 161 -17.62 -16.53 7.17
C THR A 161 -18.70 -15.58 7.70
N ASP A 162 -18.47 -14.26 7.61
CA ASP A 162 -19.39 -13.21 8.08
C ASP A 162 -19.72 -13.23 9.59
N CYS A 163 -18.89 -13.85 10.45
CA CYS A 163 -19.14 -13.94 11.89
C CYS A 163 -17.89 -14.02 12.77
N GLY A 164 -18.03 -13.60 14.04
CA GLY A 164 -16.99 -13.55 15.05
C GLY A 164 -16.09 -12.32 14.95
N GLY A 165 -15.21 -12.14 15.93
CA GLY A 165 -14.39 -10.92 16.03
C GLY A 165 -15.27 -9.70 16.28
N SER A 166 -15.15 -8.70 15.39
CA SER A 166 -15.97 -7.49 15.34
C SER A 166 -17.41 -7.74 14.86
N CYS A 167 -17.66 -8.90 14.24
CA CYS A 167 -18.98 -9.32 13.80
C CYS A 167 -19.77 -10.02 14.92
N ARG A 168 -21.06 -10.30 14.67
CA ARG A 168 -21.86 -11.11 15.59
C ARG A 168 -21.16 -12.45 15.84
N ALA A 169 -21.25 -12.98 17.06
CA ALA A 169 -20.68 -14.29 17.37
C ALA A 169 -21.14 -15.36 16.37
N CYS A 170 -20.22 -16.25 15.99
CA CYS A 170 -20.57 -17.34 15.10
C CYS A 170 -21.58 -18.29 15.77
N PRO A 171 -22.57 -18.80 14.99
CA PRO A 171 -23.44 -19.91 15.38
C PRO A 171 -22.66 -21.05 16.04
N THR A 172 -23.15 -21.57 17.16
CA THR A 172 -22.63 -22.81 17.75
C THR A 172 -23.77 -23.74 18.14
N CYS A 173 -23.51 -25.05 18.11
CA CYS A 173 -24.46 -26.11 18.50
C CYS A 173 -24.76 -26.17 20.02
N SER A 174 -24.63 -25.06 20.73
CA SER A 174 -24.80 -24.93 22.17
C SER A 174 -24.99 -23.47 22.63
N ASP A 175 -25.34 -22.56 21.72
CA ASP A 175 -25.54 -21.14 22.03
C ASP A 175 -26.98 -20.79 22.42
N GLY A 176 -27.88 -21.78 22.41
CA GLY A 176 -29.27 -21.62 22.81
C GLY A 176 -30.14 -20.91 21.77
N SER A 177 -29.62 -20.65 20.57
CA SER A 177 -30.33 -19.99 19.48
C SER A 177 -30.42 -20.92 18.28
N ARG A 178 -31.55 -20.91 17.57
CA ARG A 178 -31.64 -21.60 16.26
C ARG A 178 -31.04 -20.71 15.18
N ASN A 179 -29.79 -20.94 14.81
CA ASN A 179 -29.04 -20.14 13.84
C ASN A 179 -28.17 -21.03 12.92
N GLY A 180 -27.42 -20.43 11.97
CA GLY A 180 -26.59 -21.22 11.04
C GLY A 180 -27.39 -22.18 10.15
N ASP A 181 -26.93 -23.44 10.06
CA ASP A 181 -27.58 -24.51 9.30
C ASP A 181 -28.45 -25.44 10.18
N GLU A 182 -28.75 -25.02 11.40
CA GLU A 182 -29.54 -25.78 12.37
C GLU A 182 -31.02 -25.94 11.98
N THR A 183 -31.55 -27.15 12.19
CA THR A 183 -32.97 -27.45 11.96
C THR A 183 -33.83 -27.26 13.22
N GLY A 184 -33.21 -27.18 14.39
CA GLY A 184 -33.80 -26.85 15.69
C GLY A 184 -32.78 -26.11 16.56
N THR A 185 -33.16 -25.60 17.73
CA THR A 185 -32.21 -24.88 18.61
C THR A 185 -31.04 -25.79 19.00
N ASP A 186 -29.80 -25.40 18.67
CA ASP A 186 -28.58 -26.15 18.96
C ASP A 186 -28.51 -27.56 18.31
N CYS A 187 -29.28 -27.82 17.25
CA CYS A 187 -29.33 -29.14 16.60
C CYS A 187 -29.68 -29.12 15.10
N GLY A 188 -29.27 -30.17 14.40
CA GLY A 188 -29.46 -30.35 12.96
C GLY A 188 -28.39 -29.68 12.11
N GLY A 189 -28.43 -29.93 10.80
CA GLY A 189 -27.39 -29.44 9.88
C GLY A 189 -26.02 -30.02 10.23
N SER A 190 -25.06 -29.14 10.51
CA SER A 190 -23.71 -29.46 10.96
C SER A 190 -23.63 -29.89 12.43
N CYS A 191 -24.67 -29.61 13.22
CA CYS A 191 -24.79 -30.02 14.61
C CYS A 191 -25.28 -31.46 14.75
N ARG A 192 -25.35 -31.97 15.99
CA ARG A 192 -25.98 -33.28 16.25
C ARG A 192 -27.41 -33.27 15.72
N ALA A 193 -27.90 -34.41 15.23
CA ALA A 193 -29.28 -34.52 14.78
C ALA A 193 -30.25 -34.07 15.88
N CYS A 194 -31.30 -33.35 15.48
CA CYS A 194 -32.33 -32.95 16.42
C CYS A 194 -33.05 -34.17 16.99
N PRO A 195 -33.39 -34.16 18.30
CA PRO A 195 -34.30 -35.12 18.91
C PRO A 195 -35.57 -35.32 18.07
N THR A 196 -35.98 -36.56 17.87
CA THR A 196 -37.29 -36.87 17.28
C THR A 196 -37.98 -37.97 18.06
N CYS A 197 -39.32 -37.95 18.08
CA CYS A 197 -40.16 -38.93 18.79
C CYS A 197 -39.99 -40.40 18.36
N SER A 198 -39.16 -40.66 17.36
CA SER A 198 -38.88 -41.98 16.81
C SER A 198 -37.38 -42.33 16.77
N ASP A 199 -36.52 -41.51 17.37
CA ASP A 199 -35.06 -41.74 17.38
C ASP A 199 -34.59 -42.73 18.48
N GLY A 200 -35.50 -43.17 19.34
CA GLY A 200 -35.24 -44.16 20.39
C GLY A 200 -34.48 -43.63 21.61
N SER A 201 -34.23 -42.32 21.69
CA SER A 201 -33.74 -41.64 22.88
C SER A 201 -34.90 -40.98 23.64
N ARG A 202 -34.71 -40.59 24.91
CA ARG A 202 -35.66 -39.74 25.66
C ARG A 202 -35.01 -38.37 25.85
N ASN A 203 -35.29 -37.42 24.98
CA ASN A 203 -34.72 -36.07 25.00
C ASN A 203 -35.68 -35.03 24.40
N GLY A 204 -35.49 -33.74 24.70
CA GLY A 204 -36.39 -32.66 24.26
C GLY A 204 -37.74 -32.64 24.99
N ASP A 205 -38.82 -32.34 24.27
CA ASP A 205 -40.20 -32.22 24.79
C ASP A 205 -40.96 -33.57 24.84
N GLU A 206 -40.23 -34.68 24.75
CA GLU A 206 -40.80 -36.03 24.78
C GLU A 206 -41.29 -36.37 26.19
N THR A 207 -42.58 -36.74 26.29
CA THR A 207 -43.26 -37.10 27.56
C THR A 207 -43.55 -38.59 27.65
#